data_AF-A0A9Q3IFG2-F1
#
_entry.id   AF-A0A9Q3IFG2-F1
#
_cell.length_a   1.000
_cell.length_b   1.000
_cell.length_c   1.000
_cell.angle_alpha   90.00
_cell.angle_beta   90.00
_cell.angle_gamma   90.00
#
_symmetry.space_group_name_H-M   'P 1'
#
loop_
_entity.id
_entity.type
_entity.pdbx_description
1 polymer ?
#
loop_
_entity_poly.entity_id
_entity_poly.type
_entity_poly.pdbx_seq_one_letter_code
_entity_poly.pdbx_strand_id
1 'polypeptide(L)'
;MFTPLPPHNCVQYRFEGHIHYGLIDQIYKYDHPKGTKEHALRIHPIINRFPKDPTSPSKTFQFLCYLMKLVIGECSEHHILISPSQVDSLMAYRYLDPGIFGIHDNGIAMVPDDHLGYLSINEESSVSLF
;
A
#
# COMPACT_ATOMS: atom_id res chain seq x y z
N MET A 1 -3.51 -3.72 29.99
CA MET A 1 -3.46 -2.43 29.28
C MET A 1 -3.86 -2.71 27.84
N PHE A 2 -5.01 -2.22 27.37
CA PHE A 2 -5.41 -2.35 25.97
C PHE A 2 -4.97 -1.09 25.24
N THR A 3 -3.83 -1.16 24.55
CA THR A 3 -3.48 -0.17 23.55
C THR A 3 -4.46 -0.36 22.39
N PRO A 4 -5.24 0.66 22.00
CA PRO A 4 -6.03 0.55 20.79
C PRO A 4 -5.04 0.28 19.65
N LEU A 5 -5.17 -0.89 19.01
CA LEU A 5 -4.43 -1.18 17.78
C LEU A 5 -4.85 -0.10 16.78
N PRO A 6 -3.91 0.72 16.28
CA PRO A 6 -4.21 1.65 15.22
C PRO A 6 -4.84 0.89 14.05
N PRO A 7 -5.74 1.50 13.26
CA PRO A 7 -6.42 0.77 12.19
C PRO A 7 -5.43 0.44 11.10
N HIS A 8 -4.73 -0.70 11.20
CA HIS A 8 -3.86 -1.25 10.16
C HIS A 8 -4.72 -1.81 9.04
N ASN A 9 -5.46 -0.95 8.36
CA ASN A 9 -6.31 -1.34 7.25
C ASN A 9 -5.56 -1.05 5.95
N CYS A 10 -5.40 -2.06 5.11
CA CYS A 10 -4.94 -1.85 3.75
C CYS A 10 -6.11 -1.28 2.93
N VAL A 11 -5.89 -0.15 2.26
CA VAL A 11 -6.90 0.54 1.46
C VAL A 11 -6.41 0.85 0.06
N GLN A 12 -7.34 0.80 -0.87
CA GLN A 12 -7.18 1.33 -2.21
C GLN A 12 -7.65 2.77 -2.14
N TYR A 13 -6.85 3.70 -2.65
CA TYR A 13 -7.19 5.11 -2.64
C TYR A 13 -6.81 5.79 -3.95
N ARG A 14 -7.51 6.87 -4.26
CA ARG A 14 -7.21 7.73 -5.40
C ARG A 14 -6.41 8.95 -4.98
N PHE A 15 -5.26 9.11 -5.59
CA PHE A 15 -4.41 10.28 -5.40
C PHE A 15 -3.97 10.78 -6.77
N GLU A 16 -4.23 12.07 -7.04
CA GLU A 16 -3.94 12.71 -8.34
C GLU A 16 -4.53 11.96 -9.55
N GLY A 17 -5.72 11.35 -9.38
CA GLY A 17 -6.40 10.62 -10.45
C GLY A 17 -5.88 9.19 -10.69
N HIS A 18 -4.86 8.75 -9.96
CA HIS A 18 -4.29 7.41 -10.04
C HIS A 18 -4.72 6.54 -8.85
N ILE A 19 -4.76 5.23 -9.08
CA ILE A 19 -5.06 4.23 -8.05
C ILE A 19 -3.77 3.88 -7.32
N HIS A 20 -3.81 3.96 -6.00
CA HIS A 20 -2.73 3.63 -5.10
C HIS A 20 -3.23 2.73 -3.98
N TYR A 21 -2.29 2.14 -3.27
CA TYR A 21 -2.55 1.20 -2.20
C TYR A 21 -1.70 1.57 -1.00
N GLY A 22 -2.24 1.42 0.20
CA GLY A 22 -1.54 1.83 1.40
C GLY A 22 -2.16 1.31 2.68
N LEU A 23 -1.39 1.33 3.74
CA LEU A 23 -1.86 1.01 5.08
C LEU A 23 -2.24 2.28 5.81
N ILE A 24 -3.50 2.36 6.24
CA ILE A 24 -3.87 3.33 7.26
C ILE A 24 -3.15 2.93 8.55
N ASP A 25 -2.64 3.91 9.27
CA ASP A 25 -2.13 3.69 10.63
C ASP A 25 -2.71 4.68 11.63
N GLN A 26 -3.29 5.79 11.17
CA GLN A 26 -3.93 6.76 12.03
C GLN A 26 -5.09 7.48 11.33
N ILE A 27 -6.13 7.78 12.12
CA ILE A 27 -7.27 8.60 11.70
C ILE A 27 -7.27 9.87 12.55
N TYR A 28 -7.12 11.02 11.92
CA TYR A 28 -7.22 12.32 12.56
C TYR A 28 -8.63 12.87 12.44
N LYS A 29 -9.07 13.56 13.50
CA LYS A 29 -10.27 14.40 13.50
C LYS A 29 -9.84 15.83 13.77
N TYR A 30 -10.29 16.77 12.97
CA TYR A 30 -9.92 18.18 13.13
C TYR A 30 -11.10 19.10 12.80
N ASP A 31 -11.08 20.29 13.40
CA ASP A 31 -12.05 21.32 13.11
C ASP A 31 -11.59 22.10 11.87
N HIS A 32 -12.36 21.99 10.79
CA HIS A 32 -12.11 22.73 9.56
C HIS A 32 -12.45 24.22 9.80
N PRO A 33 -11.72 25.18 9.22
CA PRO A 33 -11.97 26.62 9.41
C PRO A 33 -13.40 27.09 9.08
N LYS A 34 -14.17 26.29 8.34
CA LYS A 34 -15.60 26.52 8.03
C LYS A 34 -16.56 26.02 9.11
N GLY A 35 -16.06 25.56 10.26
CA GLY A 35 -16.86 25.05 11.38
C GLY A 35 -17.33 23.60 11.24
N THR A 36 -16.87 22.87 10.22
CA THR A 36 -17.17 21.45 10.00
C THR A 36 -16.12 20.57 10.67
N LYS A 37 -16.53 19.43 11.26
CA LYS A 37 -15.57 18.40 11.72
C LYS A 37 -15.18 17.54 10.54
N GLU A 38 -13.89 17.52 10.22
CA GLU A 38 -13.35 16.75 9.12
C GLU A 38 -12.40 15.65 9.62
N HIS A 39 -12.15 14.69 8.75
CA HIS A 39 -11.31 13.54 9.02
C HIS A 39 -10.18 13.49 8.01
N ALA A 40 -9.00 13.09 8.45
CA ALA A 40 -7.88 12.77 7.57
C ALA A 40 -7.32 11.39 7.95
N LEU A 41 -6.89 10.64 6.95
CA LEU A 41 -6.30 9.32 7.10
C LEU A 41 -4.80 9.45 6.84
N ARG A 42 -3.98 9.02 7.81
CA ARG A 42 -2.55 8.84 7.60
C ARG A 42 -2.32 7.48 6.97
N ILE A 43 -1.67 7.49 5.80
CA ILE A 43 -1.42 6.31 5.00
C ILE A 43 0.07 6.14 4.75
N HIS A 44 0.55 4.93 4.94
CA HIS A 44 1.83 4.45 4.44
C HIS A 44 1.63 3.81 3.06
N PRO A 45 2.11 4.42 1.96
CA PRO A 45 1.97 3.86 0.63
C PRO A 45 2.68 2.51 0.51
N ILE A 46 2.07 1.59 -0.24
CA ILE A 46 2.67 0.29 -0.55
C ILE A 46 3.41 0.41 -1.87
N ILE A 47 4.71 0.14 -1.83
CA ILE A 47 5.60 0.11 -2.99
C ILE A 47 5.66 -1.33 -3.50
N ASN A 48 5.30 -1.53 -4.76
CA ASN A 48 5.34 -2.83 -5.41
C ASN A 48 6.78 -3.27 -5.60
N ARG A 49 7.15 -4.37 -4.94
CA ARG A 49 8.46 -5.01 -5.04
C ARG A 49 8.33 -6.38 -5.69
N PHE A 50 7.22 -6.64 -6.39
CA PHE A 50 6.95 -7.95 -6.98
C PHE A 50 8.20 -8.43 -7.71
N PRO A 51 8.69 -9.64 -7.41
CA PRO A 51 9.97 -10.09 -7.90
C PRO A 51 9.92 -10.14 -9.43
N LYS A 52 10.53 -9.15 -10.08
CA LYS A 52 10.75 -9.11 -11.53
C LYS A 52 11.95 -9.98 -11.92
N ASP A 53 12.60 -10.67 -10.98
CA ASP A 53 13.79 -11.49 -11.21
C ASP A 53 13.40 -12.88 -11.74
N PRO A 54 13.60 -13.14 -13.05
CA PRO A 54 13.27 -14.41 -13.66
C PRO A 54 14.31 -15.50 -13.35
N THR A 55 15.39 -15.20 -12.62
CA THR A 55 16.49 -16.14 -12.35
C THR A 55 16.42 -16.79 -10.97
N SER A 56 15.61 -16.23 -10.06
CA SER A 56 15.45 -16.72 -8.69
C SER A 56 15.05 -18.21 -8.60
N PRO A 57 15.55 -18.96 -7.60
CA PRO A 57 15.08 -20.32 -7.28
C PRO A 57 13.59 -20.40 -6.94
N SER A 58 12.96 -19.28 -6.58
CA SER A 58 11.55 -19.22 -6.13
C SER A 58 10.53 -19.04 -7.27
N LYS A 59 10.91 -19.28 -8.53
CA LYS A 59 10.04 -19.10 -9.72
C LYS A 59 8.66 -19.72 -9.60
N THR A 60 8.52 -20.94 -9.08
CA THR A 60 7.22 -21.59 -8.89
C THR A 60 6.34 -20.81 -7.91
N PHE A 61 6.93 -20.31 -6.82
CA PHE A 61 6.20 -19.50 -5.86
C PHE A 61 5.80 -18.14 -6.45
N GLN A 62 6.70 -17.48 -7.18
CA GLN A 62 6.38 -16.23 -7.88
C GLN A 62 5.25 -16.42 -8.90
N PHE A 63 5.25 -17.54 -9.62
CA PHE A 63 4.18 -17.92 -10.53
C PHE A 63 2.85 -18.13 -9.79
N LEU A 64 2.86 -18.76 -8.61
CA LEU A 64 1.66 -18.89 -7.78
C LEU A 64 1.15 -17.54 -7.29
N CYS A 65 2.03 -16.62 -6.86
CA CYS A 65 1.63 -15.26 -6.52
C CYS A 65 1.02 -14.52 -7.70
N TYR A 66 1.61 -14.67 -8.88
CA TYR A 66 1.05 -14.12 -10.11
C TYR A 66 -0.34 -14.70 -10.43
N LEU A 67 -0.54 -16.02 -10.29
CA LEU A 67 -1.84 -16.66 -10.49
C LEU A 67 -2.88 -16.17 -9.48
N MET A 68 -2.49 -16.01 -8.22
CA MET A 68 -3.33 -15.49 -7.14
C MET A 68 -3.51 -13.97 -7.20
N LYS A 69 -2.89 -13.28 -8.17
CA LYS A 69 -2.92 -11.83 -8.30
C LYS A 69 -2.45 -11.10 -7.03
N LEU A 70 -1.51 -11.72 -6.32
CA LEU A 70 -0.90 -11.15 -5.14
C LEU A 70 0.10 -10.07 -5.55
N VAL A 71 -0.05 -8.91 -4.95
CA VAL A 71 1.00 -7.91 -4.91
C VAL A 71 1.89 -8.21 -3.72
N ILE A 72 3.19 -8.28 -3.98
CA ILE A 72 4.23 -8.35 -2.96
C ILE A 72 4.98 -7.03 -2.99
N GLY A 73 5.03 -6.36 -1.86
CA GLY A 73 5.57 -5.02 -1.77
C GLY A 73 6.18 -4.72 -0.41
N GLU A 74 6.53 -3.46 -0.26
CA GLU A 74 7.11 -2.89 0.94
C GLU A 74 6.23 -1.71 1.36
N CYS A 75 5.90 -1.64 2.64
CA CYS A 75 5.21 -0.48 3.19
C CYS A 75 6.22 0.65 3.38
N SER A 76 5.99 1.80 2.75
CA SER A 76 6.89 2.95 2.83
C SER A 76 6.97 3.50 4.26
N GLU A 77 8.16 3.92 4.66
CA GLU A 77 8.34 4.69 5.91
C GLU A 77 7.72 6.10 5.81
N HIS A 78 7.59 6.62 4.60
CA HIS A 78 6.91 7.88 4.35
C HIS A 78 5.40 7.72 4.47
N HIS A 79 4.74 8.76 4.99
CA HIS A 79 3.30 8.80 5.10
C HIS A 79 2.74 9.98 4.32
N ILE A 80 1.50 9.82 3.87
CA ILE A 80 0.68 10.86 3.26
C ILE A 80 -0.61 11.01 4.04
N LEU A 81 -1.26 12.16 3.89
CA LEU A 81 -2.59 12.42 4.43
C LEU A 81 -3.59 12.47 3.29
N ILE A 82 -4.65 11.67 3.39
CA ILE A 82 -5.76 11.69 2.43
C ILE A 82 -7.09 11.92 3.14
N SER A 83 -8.08 12.42 2.41
CA SER A 83 -9.47 12.44 2.86
C SER A 83 -10.06 11.02 2.81
N PRO A 84 -10.95 10.63 3.74
CA PRO A 84 -11.71 9.38 3.63
C PRO A 84 -12.49 9.24 2.32
N SER A 85 -12.88 10.36 1.68
CA SER A 85 -13.56 10.34 0.38
C SER A 85 -12.68 9.85 -0.77
N GLN A 86 -11.37 9.73 -0.57
CA GLN A 86 -10.43 9.21 -1.55
C GLN A 86 -10.23 7.69 -1.43
N VAL A 87 -10.77 7.05 -0.39
CA VAL A 87 -10.69 5.59 -0.20
C VAL A 87 -11.82 4.92 -0.99
N ASP A 88 -11.45 4.01 -1.89
CA ASP A 88 -12.39 3.25 -2.71
C ASP A 88 -12.79 1.93 -2.02
N SER A 89 -11.81 1.20 -1.47
CA SER A 89 -12.05 -0.14 -0.89
C SER A 89 -11.02 -0.52 0.18
N LEU A 90 -11.36 -1.56 0.94
CA LEU A 90 -10.51 -2.22 1.93
C LEU A 90 -10.01 -3.54 1.35
N MET A 91 -8.75 -3.90 1.61
CA MET A 91 -8.17 -5.13 1.09
C MET A 91 -7.64 -6.05 2.17
N ALA A 92 -7.71 -7.34 1.87
CA ALA A 92 -7.01 -8.36 2.64
C ALA A 92 -5.51 -8.24 2.37
N TYR A 93 -4.73 -8.27 3.46
CA TYR A 93 -3.28 -8.20 3.40
C TYR A 93 -2.64 -9.00 4.52
N ARG A 94 -1.33 -9.23 4.40
CA ARG A 94 -0.51 -9.87 5.41
C ARG A 94 0.88 -9.25 5.40
N TYR A 95 1.38 -8.90 6.58
CA TYR A 95 2.81 -8.60 6.75
C TYR A 95 3.65 -9.85 6.55
N LEU A 96 4.80 -9.66 5.92
CA LEU A 96 5.80 -10.68 5.67
C LEU A 96 6.91 -10.56 6.70
N ASP A 97 7.46 -11.70 7.10
CA ASP A 97 8.65 -11.70 7.94
C ASP A 97 9.83 -11.07 7.19
N PRO A 98 10.80 -10.46 7.90
CA PRO A 98 12.01 -9.90 7.31
C PRO A 98 12.74 -10.88 6.38
N GLY A 99 13.23 -10.39 5.24
CA GLY A 99 13.98 -11.15 4.24
C GLY A 99 13.13 -11.96 3.24
N ILE A 100 11.82 -12.05 3.44
CA ILE A 100 10.92 -12.74 2.50
C ILE A 100 10.87 -11.97 1.17
N PHE A 101 11.05 -12.68 0.04
CA PHE A 101 11.21 -12.11 -1.31
C PHE A 101 12.36 -11.10 -1.45
N GLY A 102 13.35 -11.14 -0.56
CA GLY A 102 14.45 -10.17 -0.56
C GLY A 102 14.04 -8.79 -0.07
N ILE A 103 12.85 -8.65 0.54
CA ILE A 103 12.42 -7.42 1.20
C ILE A 103 12.97 -7.46 2.62
N HIS A 104 13.82 -6.49 2.96
CA HIS A 104 14.51 -6.47 4.25
C HIS A 104 13.55 -6.32 5.42
N ASP A 105 12.70 -5.28 5.40
CA ASP A 105 11.73 -4.97 6.45
C ASP A 105 10.41 -4.48 5.85
N ASN A 106 9.35 -4.45 6.66
CA ASN A 106 8.02 -3.93 6.27
C ASN A 106 7.41 -4.57 5.01
N GLY A 107 7.77 -5.82 4.74
CA GLY A 107 7.22 -6.58 3.62
C GLY A 107 5.72 -6.80 3.79
N ILE A 108 4.98 -6.69 2.69
CA ILE A 108 3.53 -6.88 2.67
C ILE A 108 3.11 -7.67 1.44
N ALA A 109 2.19 -8.60 1.63
CA ALA A 109 1.45 -9.26 0.57
C ALA A 109 -0.02 -8.86 0.64
N MET A 110 -0.62 -8.49 -0.48
CA MET A 110 -2.04 -8.12 -0.55
C MET A 110 -2.66 -8.57 -1.86
N VAL A 111 -3.99 -8.68 -1.88
CA VAL A 111 -4.77 -8.92 -3.09
C VAL A 111 -5.49 -7.63 -3.47
N PRO A 112 -5.17 -7.01 -4.62
CA PRO A 112 -5.89 -5.86 -5.14
C PRO A 112 -7.36 -6.16 -5.42
N ASP A 113 -8.20 -5.14 -5.31
CA ASP A 113 -9.66 -5.24 -5.56
C ASP A 113 -9.97 -5.54 -7.03
N ASP A 114 -9.19 -4.98 -7.95
CA ASP A 114 -9.26 -5.25 -9.38
C ASP A 114 -8.63 -6.60 -9.79
N HIS A 115 -8.07 -7.33 -8.82
CA HIS A 115 -7.29 -8.56 -9.04
C HIS A 115 -6.18 -8.41 -10.09
N LEU A 116 -5.59 -7.22 -10.22
CA LEU A 116 -4.40 -7.02 -11.02
C LEU A 116 -3.17 -7.31 -10.16
N GLY A 117 -2.49 -8.42 -10.44
CA GLY A 117 -1.24 -8.81 -9.75
C GLY A 117 -0.04 -7.90 -10.02
N TYR A 118 -0.25 -6.75 -10.65
CA TYR A 118 0.71 -5.69 -10.83
C TYR A 118 0.09 -4.40 -10.32
N LEU A 119 0.69 -3.77 -9.31
CA LEU A 119 0.44 -2.34 -9.13
C LEU A 119 1.19 -1.64 -10.24
N SER A 120 0.46 -1.00 -11.15
CA SER A 120 1.02 0.10 -11.94
C SER A 120 1.24 1.28 -10.99
N ILE A 121 2.25 1.17 -10.13
CA ILE A 121 2.87 2.35 -9.55
C ILE A 121 3.56 2.98 -10.74
N ASN A 122 3.02 4.09 -11.23
CA ASN A 122 3.72 4.88 -12.23
C ASN A 122 5.13 5.10 -11.70
N GLU A 123 6.12 4.45 -12.32
CA GLU A 123 7.50 4.88 -12.21
C GLU A 123 7.45 6.36 -12.52
N GLU A 124 7.93 7.19 -11.59
CA GLU A 124 8.02 8.63 -11.81
C GLU A 124 8.59 8.84 -13.21
N SER A 125 7.79 9.48 -14.06
CA SER A 125 8.31 10.23 -15.18
C SER A 125 9.52 10.95 -14.65
N SER A 126 10.69 10.59 -15.18
CA SER A 126 11.96 11.21 -14.88
C SER A 126 11.83 12.69 -15.24
N VAL A 127 11.37 13.50 -14.28
CA VAL A 127 11.53 14.94 -14.38
C VAL A 127 12.94 15.17 -13.93
N SER A 128 13.82 15.16 -14.92
CA SER A 128 15.11 15.83 -14.89
C SER A 128 14.91 17.21 -14.26
N LEU A 129 15.28 17.34 -12.99
CA LEU A 129 15.54 18.63 -12.39
C LEU A 129 16.91 19.08 -12.90
N PHE A 130 16.88 20.25 -13.53
CA PHE A 130 18.04 21.07 -13.85
C PHE A 130 18.96 21.28 -12.65
#